data_AF-A0A7C3WUW4-F1
#
_entry.id   AF-A0A7C3WUW4-F1
#
_cell.length_a   1.000
_cell.length_b   1.000
_cell.length_c   1.000
_cell.angle_alpha   90.00
_cell.angle_beta   90.00
_cell.angle_gamma   90.00
#
_symmetry.space_group_name_H-M   'P 1'
#
loop_
_entity.id
_entity.type
_entity.pdbx_description
1 polymer ?
#
loop_
_entity_poly.entity_id
_entity_poly.type
_entity_poly.pdbx_seq_one_letter_code
_entity_poly.pdbx_strand_id
1 'polypeptide(L)'
;MGRVVVYICGDAGPYDEYNPFKVARQEHAPELLYLLNREPLTVEELSGRLGVSAEEVGRLLEGLSRVGAVSEEGGRWRASFPIFTREDLRLLSERARKPAAELARRVMEVREEVEELLSRLSCAGQVEVGKLALAVVGCYALDWRALELLNERGLSLCGRKLQPGGRRYVLLGREEGAEEGLLDRMYWGSHSETFGRFTFTSFGDHTGFRYAFPDVAWCIGAAPAELGELPGWYRAKVAEVRSALLTHFMVEVGRLLTTLCREGPMGAEPLGEGLGLEKGQAESLVGLLADMRYVRLTGGRVALNYPVFTAGDRGVVEGVWRVLSGAVEEVACGYFEALRSELAELSPVRKGFDPREIYTDVWHWVFGWANRLMAESGFFYDPPREREGEARYIAWVEEAPG
;
A
#
# COMPACT_ATOMS: atom_id res chain seq x y z
N MET A 1 -19.04 -14.35 -16.29
CA MET A 1 -17.97 -13.78 -17.12
C MET A 1 -16.85 -13.34 -16.18
N GLY A 2 -15.59 -13.58 -16.51
CA GLY A 2 -14.47 -13.11 -15.68
C GLY A 2 -14.33 -11.59 -15.74
N ARG A 3 -13.69 -11.00 -14.73
CA ARG A 3 -13.48 -9.55 -14.58
C ARG A 3 -12.02 -9.27 -14.24
N VAL A 4 -11.51 -8.12 -14.67
CA VAL A 4 -10.17 -7.63 -14.32
C VAL A 4 -10.29 -6.48 -13.31
N VAL A 5 -9.51 -6.56 -12.24
CA VAL A 5 -9.28 -5.46 -11.30
C VAL A 5 -8.00 -4.76 -11.71
N VAL A 6 -8.11 -3.46 -12.00
CA VAL A 6 -6.98 -2.61 -12.38
C VAL A 6 -6.44 -1.85 -11.17
N TYR A 7 -5.11 -1.77 -11.10
CA TYR A 7 -4.36 -1.01 -10.11
C TYR A 7 -3.12 -0.39 -10.75
N ILE A 8 -2.43 0.48 -10.00
CA ILE A 8 -1.23 1.16 -10.50
C ILE A 8 -0.11 1.16 -9.48
N CYS A 9 1.11 1.31 -9.97
CA CYS A 9 2.28 1.68 -9.15
C CYS A 9 2.80 3.05 -9.61
N GLY A 10 2.51 4.10 -8.85
CA GLY A 10 2.79 5.49 -9.17
C GLY A 10 1.58 6.39 -8.92
N ASP A 11 1.49 7.51 -9.64
CA ASP A 11 0.42 8.51 -9.46
C ASP A 11 -0.54 8.52 -10.67
N ALA A 12 -1.83 8.26 -10.40
CA ALA A 12 -2.91 8.29 -11.38
C ALA A 12 -3.30 9.72 -11.81
N GLY A 13 -2.82 10.74 -11.08
CA GLY A 13 -3.21 12.13 -11.25
C GLY A 13 -4.69 12.39 -10.96
N PRO A 14 -5.21 13.56 -11.39
CA PRO A 14 -6.60 13.94 -11.21
C PRO A 14 -7.59 12.93 -11.80
N TYR A 15 -8.82 12.89 -11.26
CA TYR A 15 -9.90 12.01 -11.71
C TYR A 15 -10.60 12.52 -13.00
N ASP A 16 -9.83 12.67 -14.06
CA ASP A 16 -10.26 13.15 -15.39
C ASP A 16 -10.32 12.00 -16.42
N GLU A 17 -10.50 12.29 -17.71
CA GLU A 17 -10.57 11.30 -18.80
C GLU A 17 -9.28 10.51 -19.06
N TYR A 18 -8.15 10.89 -18.45
CA TYR A 18 -6.88 10.16 -18.50
C TYR A 18 -6.61 9.34 -17.24
N ASN A 19 -7.53 9.39 -16.26
CA ASN A 19 -7.42 8.60 -15.05
C ASN A 19 -7.77 7.12 -15.32
N PRO A 20 -6.85 6.17 -15.09
CA PRO A 20 -7.08 4.76 -15.42
C PRO A 20 -8.22 4.15 -14.60
N PHE A 21 -8.42 4.60 -13.35
CA PHE A 21 -9.51 4.08 -12.50
C PHE A 21 -10.88 4.54 -13.00
N LYS A 22 -10.99 5.80 -13.45
CA LYS A 22 -12.24 6.32 -14.01
C LYS A 22 -12.66 5.54 -15.25
N VAL A 23 -11.70 5.20 -16.11
CA VAL A 23 -11.97 4.52 -17.38
C VAL A 23 -12.17 3.02 -17.19
N ALA A 24 -11.25 2.34 -16.49
CA ALA A 24 -11.28 0.88 -16.36
C ALA A 24 -12.40 0.35 -15.44
N ARG A 25 -13.04 1.23 -14.65
CA ARG A 25 -14.19 0.88 -13.78
C ARG A 25 -15.55 1.23 -14.40
N GLN A 26 -15.58 1.70 -15.65
CA GLN A 26 -16.85 1.85 -16.37
C GLN A 26 -17.54 0.49 -16.51
N GLU A 27 -18.87 0.52 -16.66
CA GLU A 27 -19.66 -0.69 -16.86
C GLU A 27 -19.10 -1.49 -18.05
N HIS A 28 -19.01 -2.81 -17.88
CA HIS A 28 -18.42 -3.76 -18.85
C HIS A 28 -16.92 -3.63 -19.17
N ALA A 29 -16.23 -2.55 -18.77
CA ALA A 29 -14.79 -2.42 -19.00
C ALA A 29 -13.96 -3.54 -18.33
N PRO A 30 -14.23 -3.96 -17.07
CA PRO A 30 -13.53 -5.09 -16.44
C PRO A 30 -13.68 -6.41 -17.19
N GLU A 31 -14.87 -6.71 -17.71
CA GLU A 31 -15.14 -7.91 -18.49
C GLU A 31 -14.52 -7.85 -19.89
N LEU A 32 -14.56 -6.67 -20.53
CA LEU A 32 -13.89 -6.44 -21.81
C LEU A 32 -12.38 -6.69 -21.67
N LEU A 33 -11.75 -6.12 -20.64
CA LEU A 33 -10.33 -6.35 -20.35
C LEU A 33 -10.01 -7.81 -20.07
N TYR A 34 -10.91 -8.53 -19.37
CA TYR A 34 -10.78 -9.98 -19.16
C TYR A 34 -10.77 -10.75 -20.48
N LEU A 35 -11.67 -10.43 -21.41
CA LEU A 35 -11.73 -11.05 -22.74
C LEU A 35 -10.45 -10.74 -23.55
N LEU A 36 -10.04 -9.47 -23.59
CA LEU A 36 -8.84 -9.03 -24.31
C LEU A 36 -7.53 -9.54 -23.71
N ASN A 37 -7.53 -9.92 -22.43
CA ASN A 37 -6.41 -10.61 -21.82
C ASN A 37 -6.26 -12.05 -22.36
N ARG A 38 -7.31 -12.67 -22.90
CA ARG A 38 -7.22 -14.06 -23.39
C ARG A 38 -6.73 -14.12 -24.82
N GLU A 39 -7.25 -13.24 -25.67
CA GLU A 39 -6.93 -13.18 -27.09
C GLU A 39 -7.32 -11.82 -27.68
N PRO A 40 -6.71 -11.39 -28.80
CA PRO A 40 -7.16 -10.21 -29.52
C PRO A 40 -8.52 -10.40 -30.19
N LEU A 41 -9.45 -9.46 -30.05
CA LEU A 41 -10.85 -9.58 -30.52
C LEU A 41 -11.31 -8.37 -31.35
N THR A 42 -12.25 -8.57 -32.28
CA THR A 42 -12.93 -7.48 -32.99
C THR A 42 -14.05 -6.86 -32.13
N VAL A 43 -14.57 -5.71 -32.57
CA VAL A 43 -15.70 -5.04 -31.92
C VAL A 43 -16.95 -5.93 -31.91
N GLU A 44 -17.21 -6.66 -33.00
CA GLU A 44 -18.35 -7.56 -33.14
C GLU A 44 -18.21 -8.79 -32.22
N GLU A 45 -17.01 -9.37 -32.12
CA GLU A 45 -16.73 -10.48 -31.21
C GLU A 45 -16.92 -10.05 -29.75
N LEU A 46 -16.45 -8.86 -29.37
CA LEU A 46 -16.63 -8.28 -28.04
C LEU A 46 -18.10 -7.98 -27.75
N SER A 47 -18.80 -7.35 -28.69
CA SER A 47 -20.23 -7.02 -28.60
C SER A 47 -21.06 -8.29 -28.36
N GLY A 48 -20.80 -9.34 -29.14
CA GLY A 48 -21.48 -10.63 -28.99
C GLY A 48 -21.18 -11.33 -27.65
N ARG A 49 -19.94 -11.26 -27.15
CA ARG A 49 -19.55 -11.89 -25.88
C ARG A 49 -20.05 -11.13 -24.65
N LEU A 50 -20.10 -9.80 -24.72
CA LEU A 50 -20.56 -8.93 -23.63
C LEU A 50 -22.08 -8.78 -23.59
N GLY A 51 -22.76 -8.99 -24.73
CA GLY A 51 -24.20 -8.77 -24.84
C GLY A 51 -24.59 -7.28 -24.91
N VAL A 52 -23.70 -6.44 -25.42
CA VAL A 52 -23.89 -4.98 -25.56
C VAL A 52 -23.71 -4.54 -27.00
N SER A 53 -24.16 -3.34 -27.36
CA SER A 53 -24.05 -2.84 -28.75
C SER A 53 -22.59 -2.63 -29.18
N ALA A 54 -22.32 -2.73 -30.49
CA ALA A 54 -21.02 -2.42 -31.05
C ALA A 54 -20.59 -0.95 -30.78
N GLU A 55 -21.57 -0.04 -30.71
CA GLU A 55 -21.34 1.36 -30.35
C GLU A 55 -20.85 1.51 -28.89
N GLU A 56 -21.44 0.77 -27.94
CA GLU A 56 -20.99 0.72 -26.55
C GLU A 56 -19.55 0.19 -26.46
N VAL A 57 -19.27 -0.93 -27.12
CA VAL A 57 -17.90 -1.49 -27.19
C VAL A 57 -16.92 -0.48 -27.77
N GLY A 58 -17.28 0.21 -28.85
CA GLY A 58 -16.46 1.25 -29.47
C GLY A 58 -16.11 2.37 -28.50
N ARG A 59 -17.09 2.87 -27.73
CA ARG A 59 -16.86 3.90 -26.70
C ARG A 59 -15.94 3.42 -25.59
N LEU A 60 -16.10 2.19 -25.11
CA LEU A 60 -15.24 1.60 -24.08
C LEU A 60 -13.80 1.46 -24.59
N LEU A 61 -13.61 0.95 -25.80
CA LEU A 61 -12.28 0.80 -26.41
C LEU A 61 -11.60 2.14 -26.64
N GLU A 62 -12.34 3.17 -27.06
CA GLU A 62 -11.80 4.53 -27.20
C GLU A 62 -11.29 5.07 -25.86
N GLY A 63 -12.10 4.94 -24.80
CA GLY A 63 -11.71 5.34 -23.45
C GLY A 63 -10.48 4.58 -22.96
N LEU A 64 -10.47 3.25 -23.08
CA LEU A 64 -9.36 2.40 -22.66
C LEU A 64 -8.09 2.67 -23.46
N SER A 65 -8.21 2.95 -24.76
CA SER A 65 -7.08 3.34 -25.62
C SER A 65 -6.47 4.67 -25.16
N ARG A 66 -7.32 5.64 -24.76
CA ARG A 66 -6.88 6.95 -24.25
C ARG A 66 -5.99 6.85 -23.02
N VAL A 67 -6.19 5.85 -22.18
CA VAL A 67 -5.35 5.57 -20.99
C VAL A 67 -4.28 4.51 -21.24
N GLY A 68 -4.09 4.08 -22.50
CA GLY A 68 -3.09 3.09 -22.88
C GLY A 68 -3.39 1.66 -22.41
N ALA A 69 -4.62 1.36 -21.99
CA ALA A 69 -5.01 0.05 -21.49
C ALA A 69 -5.24 -0.98 -22.61
N VAL A 70 -5.57 -0.52 -23.82
CA VAL A 70 -5.77 -1.38 -25.01
C VAL A 70 -5.11 -0.79 -26.25
N SER A 71 -4.81 -1.62 -27.23
CA SER A 71 -4.33 -1.22 -28.55
C SER A 71 -5.04 -2.00 -29.65
N GLU A 72 -5.20 -1.37 -30.80
CA GLU A 72 -5.75 -1.99 -32.00
C GLU A 72 -4.63 -2.33 -33.00
N GLU A 73 -4.71 -3.51 -33.59
CA GLU A 73 -3.82 -3.98 -34.64
C GLU A 73 -4.60 -4.89 -35.61
N GLY A 74 -4.78 -4.44 -36.85
CA GLY A 74 -5.40 -5.25 -37.92
C GLY A 74 -6.89 -5.54 -37.71
N GLY A 75 -7.65 -4.60 -37.16
CA GLY A 75 -9.07 -4.71 -36.81
C GLY A 75 -9.34 -5.45 -35.51
N ARG A 76 -8.30 -5.89 -34.79
CA ARG A 76 -8.41 -6.62 -33.53
C ARG A 76 -7.80 -5.80 -32.38
N TRP A 77 -8.48 -5.79 -31.26
CA TRP A 77 -8.06 -5.12 -30.04
C TRP A 77 -7.39 -6.10 -29.10
N ARG A 78 -6.41 -5.65 -28.31
CA ARG A 78 -5.76 -6.42 -27.25
C ARG A 78 -5.49 -5.55 -26.03
N ALA A 79 -5.29 -6.17 -24.87
CA ALA A 79 -4.78 -5.48 -23.69
C ALA A 79 -3.32 -5.04 -23.91
N SER A 80 -2.99 -3.82 -23.48
CA SER A 80 -1.68 -3.18 -23.68
C SER A 80 -0.88 -2.99 -22.40
N PHE A 81 -1.27 -3.69 -21.34
CA PHE A 81 -0.59 -3.69 -20.05
C PHE A 81 -0.62 -5.09 -19.43
N PRO A 82 0.27 -5.39 -18.47
CA PRO A 82 0.28 -6.68 -17.78
C PRO A 82 -1.02 -6.94 -17.03
N ILE A 83 -1.67 -8.06 -17.32
CA ILE A 83 -2.81 -8.57 -16.55
C ILE A 83 -2.49 -10.00 -16.09
N PHE A 84 -2.39 -10.19 -14.78
CA PHE A 84 -2.15 -11.48 -14.16
C PHE A 84 -3.45 -12.31 -14.08
N THR A 85 -3.37 -13.54 -14.55
CA THR A 85 -4.41 -14.55 -14.31
C THR A 85 -4.33 -15.11 -12.89
N ARG A 86 -5.36 -15.84 -12.47
CA ARG A 86 -5.32 -16.61 -11.22
C ARG A 86 -4.17 -17.62 -11.16
N GLU A 87 -3.81 -18.22 -12.28
CA GLU A 87 -2.68 -19.15 -12.36
C GLU A 87 -1.35 -18.40 -12.20
N ASP A 88 -1.22 -17.23 -12.84
CA ASP A 88 -0.03 -16.40 -12.73
C ASP A 88 0.26 -16.01 -11.27
N LEU A 89 -0.75 -15.58 -10.50
CA LEU A 89 -0.54 -15.18 -9.11
C LEU A 89 -0.23 -16.36 -8.19
N ARG A 90 -0.77 -17.55 -8.46
CA ARG A 90 -0.38 -18.78 -7.72
C ARG A 90 1.07 -19.15 -8.00
N LEU A 91 1.47 -19.15 -9.27
CA LEU A 91 2.85 -19.42 -9.66
C LEU A 91 3.79 -18.38 -9.06
N LEU A 92 3.44 -17.09 -9.14
CA LEU A 92 4.23 -16.01 -8.57
C LEU A 92 4.39 -16.17 -7.06
N SER A 93 3.30 -16.46 -6.33
CA SER A 93 3.33 -16.72 -4.90
C SER A 93 4.24 -17.89 -4.54
N GLU A 94 4.20 -18.98 -5.30
CA GLU A 94 5.07 -20.14 -5.09
C GLU A 94 6.54 -19.82 -5.35
N ARG A 95 6.84 -19.21 -6.50
CA ARG A 95 8.21 -18.93 -6.95
C ARG A 95 8.89 -17.85 -6.11
N ALA A 96 8.13 -16.92 -5.55
CA ALA A 96 8.65 -15.88 -4.66
C ALA A 96 9.17 -16.44 -3.32
N ARG A 97 8.80 -17.65 -2.91
CA ARG A 97 9.22 -18.21 -1.61
C ARG A 97 10.73 -18.39 -1.47
N LYS A 98 11.40 -18.81 -2.55
CA LYS A 98 12.86 -19.05 -2.53
C LYS A 98 13.65 -17.76 -2.33
N PRO A 99 13.50 -16.69 -3.15
CA PRO A 99 14.16 -15.42 -2.88
C PRO A 99 13.69 -14.77 -1.58
N ALA A 100 12.44 -14.98 -1.17
CA ALA A 100 11.94 -14.48 0.12
C ALA A 100 12.64 -15.12 1.32
N ALA A 101 12.86 -16.44 1.28
CA ALA A 101 13.59 -17.14 2.33
C ALA A 101 15.04 -16.67 2.41
N GLU A 102 15.67 -16.41 1.26
CA GLU A 102 17.03 -15.85 1.22
C GLU A 102 17.08 -14.42 1.76
N LEU A 103 16.12 -13.57 1.39
CA LEU A 103 15.99 -12.22 1.93
C LEU A 103 15.80 -12.24 3.46
N ALA A 104 14.85 -13.04 3.96
CA ALA A 104 14.59 -13.18 5.39
C ALA A 104 15.84 -13.68 6.13
N ARG A 105 16.54 -14.69 5.59
CA ARG A 105 17.78 -15.21 6.16
C ARG A 105 18.82 -14.10 6.31
N ARG A 106 19.10 -13.35 5.24
CA ARG A 106 20.10 -12.26 5.26
C ARG A 106 19.75 -11.11 6.19
N VAL A 107 18.47 -10.73 6.24
CA VAL A 107 18.00 -9.71 7.19
C VAL A 107 18.17 -10.18 8.63
N MET A 108 17.88 -11.45 8.92
CA MET A 108 18.04 -12.02 10.27
C MET A 108 19.51 -12.27 10.65
N GLU A 109 20.45 -12.40 9.72
CA GLU A 109 21.89 -12.50 10.02
C GLU A 109 22.44 -11.26 10.74
N VAL A 110 21.85 -10.09 10.45
CA VAL A 110 22.22 -8.81 11.07
C VAL A 110 21.24 -8.40 12.18
N ARG A 111 20.49 -9.37 12.74
CA ARG A 111 19.46 -9.14 13.77
C ARG A 111 19.97 -8.31 14.95
N GLU A 112 21.12 -8.67 15.51
CA GLU A 112 21.66 -8.01 16.71
C GLU A 112 21.99 -6.54 16.45
N GLU A 113 22.60 -6.23 15.29
CA GLU A 113 22.93 -4.86 14.89
C GLU A 113 21.65 -4.04 14.64
N VAL A 114 20.65 -4.64 13.99
CA VAL A 114 19.34 -4.00 13.77
C VAL A 114 18.64 -3.73 15.10
N GLU A 115 18.57 -4.70 16.01
CA GLU A 115 17.95 -4.52 17.33
C GLU A 115 18.68 -3.47 18.17
N GLU A 116 20.02 -3.41 18.08
CA GLU A 116 20.80 -2.35 18.73
C GLU A 116 20.41 -0.96 18.19
N LEU A 117 20.28 -0.80 16.88
CA LEU A 117 19.82 0.46 16.29
C LEU A 117 18.39 0.79 16.73
N LEU A 118 17.47 -0.16 16.65
CA LEU A 118 16.08 0.04 17.06
C LEU A 118 15.95 0.43 18.54
N SER A 119 16.84 -0.07 19.40
CA SER A 119 16.86 0.30 20.84
C SER A 119 17.13 1.80 21.10
N ARG A 120 17.67 2.51 20.10
CA ARG A 120 17.98 3.95 20.16
C ARG A 120 16.80 4.83 19.74
N LEU A 121 15.73 4.24 19.23
CA LEU A 121 14.50 4.97 18.87
C LEU A 121 13.85 5.55 20.13
N SER A 122 13.30 6.75 20.02
CA SER A 122 12.65 7.47 21.12
C SER A 122 11.53 6.66 21.79
N CYS A 123 10.81 5.84 21.01
CA CYS A 123 9.73 4.98 21.53
C CYS A 123 10.18 3.58 22.00
N ALA A 124 11.47 3.24 21.93
CA ALA A 124 11.97 1.88 22.21
C ALA A 124 11.70 1.40 23.64
N GLY A 125 11.67 2.32 24.62
CA GLY A 125 11.32 2.00 26.01
C GLY A 125 9.83 1.71 26.25
N GLN A 126 8.97 1.98 25.26
CA GLN A 126 7.50 1.88 25.40
C GLN A 126 6.88 0.81 24.49
N VAL A 127 7.50 0.58 23.33
CA VAL A 127 6.99 -0.26 22.25
C VAL A 127 7.85 -1.49 22.08
N GLU A 128 7.20 -2.64 21.89
CA GLU A 128 7.88 -3.92 21.66
C GLU A 128 8.80 -3.86 20.43
N VAL A 129 10.02 -4.42 20.56
CA VAL A 129 11.02 -4.40 19.48
C VAL A 129 10.52 -5.04 18.18
N GLY A 130 9.71 -6.10 18.25
CA GLY A 130 9.13 -6.73 17.06
C GLY A 130 8.21 -5.80 16.25
N LYS A 131 7.52 -4.86 16.92
CA LYS A 131 6.69 -3.84 16.26
C LYS A 131 7.55 -2.75 15.62
N LEU A 132 8.64 -2.35 16.29
CA LEU A 132 9.62 -1.42 15.72
C LEU A 132 10.28 -2.05 14.48
N ALA A 133 10.67 -3.32 14.57
CA ALA A 133 11.29 -4.06 13.48
C ALA A 133 10.32 -4.22 12.30
N LEU A 134 9.05 -4.57 12.53
CA LEU A 134 8.07 -4.64 11.43
C LEU A 134 7.84 -3.27 10.76
N ALA A 135 7.80 -2.17 11.52
CA ALA A 135 7.65 -0.82 10.97
C ALA A 135 8.89 -0.35 10.20
N VAL A 136 10.08 -0.50 10.77
CA VAL A 136 11.33 0.04 10.21
C VAL A 136 11.93 -0.88 9.15
N VAL A 137 11.98 -2.19 9.43
CA VAL A 137 12.52 -3.16 8.47
C VAL A 137 11.43 -3.57 7.48
N GLY A 138 10.31 -4.11 7.97
CA GLY A 138 9.29 -4.71 7.12
C GLY A 138 8.57 -3.73 6.19
N CYS A 139 8.20 -2.55 6.71
CA CYS A 139 7.58 -1.48 5.92
C CYS A 139 8.66 -0.56 5.33
N TYR A 140 9.32 0.26 6.15
CA TYR A 140 10.16 1.33 5.62
C TYR A 140 11.32 0.82 4.73
N ALA A 141 12.09 -0.18 5.18
CA ALA A 141 13.24 -0.68 4.41
C ALA A 141 12.84 -1.56 3.23
N LEU A 142 11.98 -2.56 3.45
CA LEU A 142 11.66 -3.57 2.42
C LEU A 142 10.55 -3.16 1.44
N ASP A 143 9.69 -2.22 1.81
CA ASP A 143 8.73 -1.60 0.90
C ASP A 143 9.32 -0.30 0.33
N TRP A 144 9.34 0.79 1.09
CA TRP A 144 9.59 2.12 0.54
C TRP A 144 11.01 2.29 -0.02
N ARG A 145 12.05 2.05 0.79
CA ARG A 145 13.45 2.22 0.36
C ARG A 145 13.85 1.20 -0.70
N ALA A 146 13.37 -0.03 -0.60
CA ALA A 146 13.63 -1.05 -1.60
C ALA A 146 13.03 -0.65 -2.96
N LEU A 147 11.80 -0.12 -3.01
CA LEU A 147 11.20 0.34 -4.27
C LEU A 147 11.99 1.48 -4.92
N GLU A 148 12.55 2.40 -4.13
CA GLU A 148 13.50 3.41 -4.63
C GLU A 148 14.74 2.76 -5.24
N LEU A 149 15.34 1.80 -4.52
CA LEU A 149 16.50 1.04 -4.99
C LEU A 149 16.21 0.27 -6.28
N LEU A 150 15.05 -0.39 -6.41
CA LEU A 150 14.65 -1.07 -7.65
C LEU A 150 14.64 -0.09 -8.83
N ASN A 151 14.14 1.12 -8.62
CA ASN A 151 14.09 2.18 -9.62
C ASN A 151 15.48 2.73 -9.97
N GLU A 152 16.37 2.90 -8.98
CA GLU A 152 17.76 3.33 -9.18
C GLU A 152 18.57 2.30 -9.96
N ARG A 153 18.34 1.01 -9.72
CA ARG A 153 18.97 -0.11 -10.43
C ARG A 153 18.30 -0.44 -11.77
N GLY A 154 17.23 0.28 -12.14
CA GLY A 154 16.52 0.09 -13.40
C GLY A 154 15.76 -1.25 -13.48
N LEU A 155 15.44 -1.84 -12.33
CA LEU A 155 14.70 -3.10 -12.20
C LEU A 155 13.18 -2.88 -12.25
N SER A 156 12.71 -1.67 -11.93
CA SER A 156 11.30 -1.30 -11.96
C SER A 156 11.05 -0.01 -12.76
N LEU A 157 9.82 0.17 -13.23
CA LEU A 157 9.30 1.41 -13.81
C LEU A 157 8.26 2.12 -12.92
N CYS A 158 8.09 1.68 -11.66
CA CYS A 158 7.17 2.28 -10.69
C CYS A 158 7.41 3.79 -10.56
N GLY A 159 6.38 4.61 -10.80
CA GLY A 159 6.49 6.07 -10.79
C GLY A 159 7.40 6.68 -11.87
N ARG A 160 7.88 5.88 -12.83
CA ARG A 160 8.79 6.33 -13.90
C ARG A 160 8.21 6.19 -15.31
N LYS A 161 7.36 5.17 -15.56
CA LYS A 161 6.71 4.96 -16.87
C LYS A 161 5.76 6.13 -17.18
N LEU A 162 6.04 6.84 -18.27
CA LEU A 162 5.18 7.92 -18.75
C LEU A 162 3.88 7.32 -19.31
N GLN A 163 2.77 7.93 -18.92
CA GLN A 163 1.42 7.53 -19.30
C GLN A 163 0.68 8.73 -19.91
N PRO A 164 -0.43 8.49 -20.63
CA PRO A 164 -1.25 9.57 -21.20
C PRO A 164 -1.60 10.68 -20.21
N GLY A 165 -1.65 11.92 -20.72
CA GLY A 165 -1.88 13.12 -19.91
C GLY A 165 -0.72 13.49 -18.97
N GLY A 166 0.51 13.05 -19.28
CA GLY A 166 1.72 13.45 -18.54
C GLY A 166 1.92 12.77 -17.19
N ARG A 167 1.21 11.65 -16.95
CA ARG A 167 1.22 10.91 -15.69
C ARG A 167 2.39 9.95 -15.62
N ARG A 168 2.75 9.51 -14.41
CA ARG A 168 3.86 8.58 -14.19
C ARG A 168 3.42 7.41 -13.32
N TYR A 169 3.11 6.29 -13.96
CA TYR A 169 2.73 5.05 -13.28
C TYR A 169 2.87 3.84 -14.20
N VAL A 170 3.00 2.66 -13.60
CA VAL A 170 2.78 1.39 -14.29
C VAL A 170 1.31 0.99 -14.12
N LEU A 171 0.63 0.66 -15.22
CA LEU A 171 -0.71 0.11 -15.19
C LEU A 171 -0.62 -1.40 -15.07
N LEU A 172 -1.31 -1.98 -14.09
CA LEU A 172 -1.32 -3.41 -13.83
C LEU A 172 -2.76 -3.88 -13.65
N GLY A 173 -2.99 -5.16 -13.93
CA GLY A 173 -4.28 -5.78 -13.76
C GLY A 173 -4.15 -7.19 -13.23
N ARG A 174 -5.23 -7.67 -12.64
CA ARG A 174 -5.36 -9.07 -12.23
C ARG A 174 -6.80 -9.53 -12.37
N GLU A 175 -7.01 -10.81 -12.57
CA GLU A 175 -8.35 -11.38 -12.51
C GLU A 175 -8.97 -11.18 -11.12
N GLU A 176 -10.26 -10.89 -11.07
CA GLU A 176 -11.00 -10.75 -9.82
C GLU A 176 -10.97 -12.07 -9.02
N GLY A 177 -10.64 -11.97 -7.73
CA GLY A 177 -10.43 -13.13 -6.87
C GLY A 177 -9.17 -13.96 -7.17
N ALA A 178 -8.23 -13.48 -7.99
CA ALA A 178 -7.00 -14.21 -8.30
C ALA A 178 -6.11 -14.46 -7.06
N GLU A 179 -6.22 -13.62 -6.04
CA GLU A 179 -5.42 -13.68 -4.80
C GLU A 179 -6.12 -14.40 -3.64
N GLU A 180 -7.34 -14.91 -3.86
CA GLU A 180 -8.12 -15.55 -2.81
C GLU A 180 -7.33 -16.72 -2.18
N GLY A 181 -7.16 -16.66 -0.86
CA GLY A 181 -6.38 -17.63 -0.10
C GLY A 181 -4.86 -17.46 -0.15
N LEU A 182 -4.33 -16.45 -0.86
CA LEU A 182 -2.89 -16.21 -0.97
C LEU A 182 -2.36 -15.09 -0.07
N LEU A 183 -3.24 -14.18 0.39
CA LEU A 183 -2.84 -12.94 1.06
C LEU A 183 -2.68 -13.03 2.58
N ASP A 184 -3.14 -14.10 3.22
CA ASP A 184 -3.07 -14.18 4.68
C ASP A 184 -1.63 -14.15 5.19
N ARG A 185 -1.36 -13.19 6.08
CA ARG A 185 -0.02 -12.87 6.61
C ARG A 185 1.00 -12.44 5.55
N MET A 186 0.57 -12.05 4.36
CA MET A 186 1.44 -11.40 3.37
C MET A 186 1.55 -9.91 3.70
N TYR A 187 2.51 -9.57 4.57
CA TYR A 187 2.70 -8.21 5.05
C TYR A 187 3.47 -7.38 4.02
N TRP A 188 2.73 -6.69 3.15
CA TRP A 188 3.34 -5.91 2.06
C TRP A 188 2.58 -4.62 1.71
N GLY A 189 1.45 -4.37 2.38
CA GLY A 189 0.55 -3.31 1.98
C GLY A 189 0.78 -2.14 2.89
N SER A 190 1.17 -1.00 2.35
CA SER A 190 1.38 0.24 3.10
C SER A 190 0.35 1.29 2.70
N HIS A 191 -0.40 1.79 3.67
CA HIS A 191 -1.26 2.96 3.50
C HIS A 191 -0.71 4.09 4.35
N SER A 192 -0.46 5.25 3.75
CA SER A 192 0.08 6.40 4.46
C SER A 192 -0.59 7.69 4.04
N GLU A 193 -0.74 8.61 4.97
CA GLU A 193 -1.24 9.96 4.71
C GLU A 193 -0.57 10.97 5.63
N THR A 194 -0.27 12.17 5.09
CA THR A 194 0.46 13.21 5.80
C THR A 194 -0.44 14.38 6.15
N PHE A 195 -0.44 14.77 7.42
CA PHE A 195 -1.19 15.91 7.95
C PHE A 195 -0.24 16.86 8.70
N GLY A 196 -0.01 18.03 8.12
CA GLY A 196 1.01 18.96 8.62
C GLY A 196 2.38 18.30 8.58
N ARG A 197 3.01 18.14 9.75
CA ARG A 197 4.32 17.48 9.88
C ARG A 197 4.23 16.00 10.28
N PHE A 198 3.04 15.42 10.36
CA PHE A 198 2.86 14.04 10.82
C PHE A 198 2.42 13.14 9.68
N THR A 199 3.13 12.04 9.47
CA THR A 199 2.73 10.97 8.56
C THR A 199 2.20 9.82 9.38
N PHE A 200 0.97 9.43 9.12
CA PHE A 200 0.36 8.24 9.70
C PHE A 200 0.49 7.11 8.70
N THR A 201 0.83 5.91 9.17
CA THR A 201 1.02 4.74 8.32
C THR A 201 0.31 3.53 8.92
N SER A 202 -0.29 2.70 8.07
CA SER A 202 -0.72 1.34 8.38
C SER A 202 -0.02 0.34 7.45
N PHE A 203 0.55 -0.71 8.03
CA PHE A 203 1.30 -1.73 7.29
C PHE A 203 0.84 -3.14 7.67
N GLY A 204 0.57 -3.97 6.67
CA GLY A 204 -0.01 -5.29 6.92
C GLY A 204 -0.42 -6.04 5.67
N ASP A 205 -1.30 -7.01 5.84
CA ASP A 205 -1.90 -7.76 4.73
C ASP A 205 -3.14 -7.07 4.14
N HIS A 206 -3.67 -7.62 3.04
CA HIS A 206 -4.85 -7.12 2.35
C HIS A 206 -6.06 -8.05 2.54
N THR A 207 -6.17 -8.72 3.69
CA THR A 207 -7.25 -9.69 3.95
C THR A 207 -8.56 -9.06 4.46
N GLY A 208 -8.57 -7.76 4.73
CA GLY A 208 -9.72 -7.06 5.29
C GLY A 208 -9.49 -5.56 5.50
N PHE A 209 -10.32 -4.93 6.32
CA PHE A 209 -10.19 -3.52 6.67
C PHE A 209 -9.07 -3.29 7.68
N ARG A 210 -8.40 -2.15 7.57
CA ARG A 210 -7.46 -1.65 8.58
C ARG A 210 -8.09 -0.45 9.26
N TYR A 211 -8.25 -0.51 10.58
CA TYR A 211 -8.79 0.60 11.36
C TYR A 211 -7.65 1.48 11.87
N ALA A 212 -6.91 2.07 10.93
CA ALA A 212 -5.84 3.04 11.20
C ALA A 212 -6.19 4.39 10.58
N PHE A 213 -5.49 5.46 11.00
CA PHE A 213 -5.85 6.80 10.57
C PHE A 213 -5.77 7.07 9.05
N PRO A 214 -4.79 6.54 8.29
CA PRO A 214 -4.78 6.73 6.84
C PRO A 214 -6.05 6.16 6.20
N ASP A 215 -6.45 4.95 6.60
CA ASP A 215 -7.63 4.26 6.11
C ASP A 215 -8.92 5.05 6.43
N VAL A 216 -9.05 5.53 7.66
CA VAL A 216 -10.20 6.36 8.09
C VAL A 216 -10.23 7.70 7.35
N ALA A 217 -9.07 8.35 7.20
CA ALA A 217 -8.96 9.63 6.51
C ALA A 217 -9.37 9.51 5.04
N TRP A 218 -8.98 8.44 4.35
CA TRP A 218 -9.40 8.18 2.98
C TRP A 218 -10.91 7.99 2.85
N CYS A 219 -11.55 7.27 3.79
CA CYS A 219 -13.00 7.14 3.84
C CYS A 219 -13.70 8.49 4.05
N ILE A 220 -13.25 9.28 5.02
CA ILE A 220 -13.81 10.63 5.29
C ILE A 220 -13.59 11.53 4.07
N GLY A 221 -12.42 11.45 3.42
CA GLY A 221 -12.06 12.19 2.23
C GLY A 221 -12.92 11.84 1.00
N ALA A 222 -13.31 10.59 0.83
CA ALA A 222 -14.08 10.10 -0.32
C ALA A 222 -15.60 10.42 -0.28
N ALA A 223 -16.14 10.84 0.87
CA ALA A 223 -17.57 11.08 1.06
C ALA A 223 -18.28 12.24 0.30
N PRO A 224 -17.64 13.16 -0.48
CA PRO A 224 -18.40 14.21 -1.20
C PRO A 224 -19.36 13.68 -2.25
N ALA A 225 -19.15 12.44 -2.72
CA ALA A 225 -20.03 11.78 -3.68
C ALA A 225 -21.43 11.48 -3.09
N GLU A 226 -21.57 11.39 -1.76
CA GLU A 226 -22.82 11.01 -1.10
C GLU A 226 -23.69 12.21 -0.67
N LEU A 227 -23.23 13.45 -0.82
CA LEU A 227 -23.95 14.66 -0.42
C LEU A 227 -25.08 15.10 -1.38
N GLY A 228 -25.48 14.26 -2.34
CA GLY A 228 -26.65 14.47 -3.19
C GLY A 228 -26.66 15.78 -4.01
N GLU A 229 -27.87 16.28 -4.30
CA GLU A 229 -28.25 17.40 -5.21
C GLU A 229 -27.74 18.80 -4.81
N LEU A 230 -26.74 18.92 -3.94
CA LEU A 230 -26.22 20.24 -3.56
C LEU A 230 -25.53 20.94 -4.76
N PRO A 231 -25.55 22.28 -4.84
CA PRO A 231 -24.80 23.00 -5.86
C PRO A 231 -23.30 22.67 -5.79
N GLY A 232 -22.65 22.56 -6.96
CA GLY A 232 -21.21 22.21 -7.04
C GLY A 232 -20.29 23.15 -6.24
N TRP A 233 -20.60 24.46 -6.22
CA TRP A 233 -19.85 25.44 -5.43
C TRP A 233 -19.94 25.18 -3.92
N TYR A 234 -21.11 24.73 -3.44
CA TYR A 234 -21.32 24.46 -2.01
C TYR A 234 -20.60 23.17 -1.60
N ARG A 235 -20.69 22.10 -2.43
CA ARG A 235 -19.92 20.87 -2.20
C ARG A 235 -18.42 21.11 -2.14
N ALA A 236 -17.89 21.96 -3.02
CA ALA A 236 -16.48 22.34 -2.99
C ALA A 236 -16.09 23.02 -1.67
N LYS A 237 -16.90 23.97 -1.18
CA LYS A 237 -16.65 24.65 0.10
C LYS A 237 -16.77 23.73 1.31
N VAL A 238 -17.75 22.83 1.34
CA VAL A 238 -17.87 21.82 2.39
C VAL A 238 -16.66 20.88 2.38
N ALA A 239 -16.19 20.46 1.20
CA ALA A 239 -15.01 19.62 1.06
C ALA A 239 -13.73 20.33 1.55
N GLU A 240 -13.56 21.61 1.24
CA GLU A 240 -12.46 22.46 1.76
C GLU A 240 -12.48 22.50 3.29
N VAL A 241 -13.62 22.84 3.90
CA VAL A 241 -13.75 22.93 5.38
C VAL A 241 -13.51 21.57 6.04
N ARG A 242 -14.07 20.49 5.49
CA ARG A 242 -13.88 19.14 6.02
C ARG A 242 -12.41 18.72 5.96
N SER A 243 -11.71 19.01 4.86
CA SER A 243 -10.28 18.73 4.72
C SER A 243 -9.45 19.49 5.76
N ALA A 244 -9.77 20.77 6.00
CA ALA A 244 -9.12 21.57 7.02
C ALA A 244 -9.37 21.03 8.45
N LEU A 245 -10.61 20.63 8.77
CA LEU A 245 -10.95 20.04 10.06
C LEU A 245 -10.26 18.69 10.28
N LEU A 246 -10.24 17.82 9.26
CA LEU A 246 -9.52 16.54 9.31
C LEU A 246 -8.03 16.78 9.55
N THR A 247 -7.42 17.69 8.79
CA THR A 247 -6.00 18.03 8.95
C THR A 247 -5.70 18.53 10.36
N HIS A 248 -6.53 19.44 10.88
CA HIS A 248 -6.35 19.96 12.24
C HIS A 248 -6.44 18.84 13.29
N PHE A 249 -7.47 17.99 13.21
CA PHE A 249 -7.64 16.86 14.12
C PHE A 249 -6.44 15.91 14.08
N MET A 250 -5.99 15.53 12.88
CA MET A 250 -4.86 14.64 12.68
C MET A 250 -3.54 15.22 13.21
N VAL A 251 -3.34 16.54 13.10
CA VAL A 251 -2.19 17.23 13.70
C VAL A 251 -2.23 17.16 15.22
N GLU A 252 -3.39 17.37 15.86
CA GLU A 252 -3.51 17.25 17.32
C GLU A 252 -3.28 15.80 17.80
N VAL A 253 -3.78 14.80 17.06
CA VAL A 253 -3.46 13.39 17.31
C VAL A 253 -1.95 13.12 17.21
N GLY A 254 -1.29 13.67 16.18
CA GLY A 254 0.15 13.53 16.01
C GLY A 254 0.91 14.12 17.19
N ARG A 255 0.55 15.33 17.64
CA ARG A 255 1.13 15.98 18.82
C ARG A 255 0.93 15.15 20.09
N LEU A 256 -0.27 14.63 20.31
CA LEU A 256 -0.59 13.77 21.45
C LEU A 256 0.35 12.56 21.51
N LEU A 257 0.46 11.82 20.40
CA LEU A 257 1.27 10.61 20.31
C LEU A 257 2.77 10.91 20.45
N THR A 258 3.24 12.04 19.92
CA THR A 258 4.63 12.49 20.12
C THR A 258 4.89 12.92 21.56
N THR A 259 3.94 13.55 22.25
CA THR A 259 4.05 13.86 23.69
C THR A 259 4.17 12.58 24.50
N LEU A 260 3.34 11.57 24.24
CA LEU A 260 3.48 10.25 24.88
C LEU A 260 4.83 9.61 24.58
N CYS A 261 5.35 9.74 23.35
CA CYS A 261 6.66 9.21 22.98
C CYS A 261 7.78 9.84 23.84
N ARG A 262 7.76 11.16 24.04
CA ARG A 262 8.81 11.91 24.74
C ARG A 262 8.72 11.80 26.26
N GLU A 263 7.51 11.92 26.81
CA GLU A 263 7.29 12.03 28.25
C GLU A 263 6.97 10.68 28.91
N GLY A 264 6.67 9.65 28.11
CA GLY A 264 6.30 8.33 28.60
C GLY A 264 4.83 8.20 29.00
N PRO A 265 4.46 7.06 29.62
CA PRO A 265 3.07 6.78 29.97
C PRO A 265 2.50 7.81 30.95
N MET A 266 1.29 8.34 30.72
CA MET A 266 0.67 9.37 31.57
C MET A 266 -0.86 9.26 31.65
N GLY A 267 -1.52 10.03 32.52
CA GLY A 267 -2.99 10.05 32.59
C GLY A 267 -3.61 10.74 31.37
N ALA A 268 -4.89 10.43 31.08
CA ALA A 268 -5.62 11.05 29.96
C ALA A 268 -5.83 12.57 30.14
N GLU A 269 -5.98 13.04 31.37
CA GLU A 269 -6.23 14.45 31.67
C GLU A 269 -5.01 15.35 31.37
N PRO A 270 -3.79 15.09 31.87
CA PRO A 270 -2.59 15.84 31.47
C PRO A 270 -2.32 15.83 29.97
N LEU A 271 -2.68 14.73 29.31
CA LEU A 271 -2.53 14.57 27.86
C LEU A 271 -3.50 15.49 27.09
N GLY A 272 -4.73 15.65 27.61
CA GLY A 272 -5.74 16.56 27.07
C GLY A 272 -5.43 18.03 27.33
N GLU A 273 -4.89 18.38 28.51
CA GLU A 273 -4.51 19.75 28.87
C GLU A 273 -3.51 20.34 27.87
N GLY A 274 -2.51 19.55 27.44
CA GLY A 274 -1.51 19.96 26.44
C GLY A 274 -2.11 20.31 25.06
N LEU A 275 -3.35 19.91 24.80
CA LEU A 275 -4.11 20.14 23.57
C LEU A 275 -5.30 21.09 23.78
N GLY A 276 -5.50 21.59 25.01
CA GLY A 276 -6.67 22.39 25.37
C GLY A 276 -8.00 21.64 25.32
N LEU A 277 -8.00 20.32 25.48
CA LEU A 277 -9.20 19.49 25.48
C LEU A 277 -9.85 19.46 26.87
N GLU A 278 -11.17 19.50 26.91
CA GLU A 278 -11.93 19.19 28.13
C GLU A 278 -11.75 17.70 28.49
N LYS A 279 -11.88 17.38 29.78
CA LYS A 279 -11.69 16.02 30.30
C LYS A 279 -12.44 14.94 29.49
N GLY A 280 -13.73 15.14 29.23
CA GLY A 280 -14.53 14.17 28.48
C GLY A 280 -14.09 14.00 27.01
N GLN A 281 -13.55 15.06 26.41
CA GLN A 281 -12.99 15.01 25.05
C GLN A 281 -11.67 14.26 25.03
N ALA A 282 -10.80 14.49 26.02
CA ALA A 282 -9.55 13.77 26.18
C ALA A 282 -9.78 12.27 26.41
N GLU A 283 -10.73 11.91 27.28
CA GLU A 283 -11.13 10.52 27.54
C GLU A 283 -11.68 9.85 26.27
N SER A 284 -12.51 10.55 25.50
CA SER A 284 -13.07 10.03 24.24
C SER A 284 -11.97 9.80 23.18
N LEU A 285 -11.03 10.73 23.04
CA LEU A 285 -9.91 10.62 22.11
C LEU A 285 -8.99 9.46 22.49
N VAL A 286 -8.65 9.34 23.77
CA VAL A 286 -7.84 8.23 24.28
C VAL A 286 -8.55 6.88 24.07
N GLY A 287 -9.87 6.83 24.28
CA GLY A 287 -10.69 5.66 23.99
C GLY A 287 -10.59 5.24 22.53
N LEU A 288 -10.77 6.19 21.60
CA LEU A 288 -10.61 5.94 20.16
C LEU A 288 -9.20 5.44 19.82
N LEU A 289 -8.15 6.06 20.36
CA LEU A 289 -6.76 5.65 20.12
C LEU A 289 -6.48 4.24 20.66
N ALA A 290 -7.11 3.85 21.76
CA ALA A 290 -7.01 2.51 22.31
C ALA A 290 -7.76 1.48 21.43
N ASP A 291 -8.96 1.82 20.95
CA ASP A 291 -9.73 0.98 20.03
C ASP A 291 -9.00 0.78 18.68
N MET A 292 -8.27 1.80 18.23
CA MET A 292 -7.40 1.76 17.05
C MET A 292 -6.00 1.20 17.35
N ARG A 293 -5.72 0.82 18.60
CA ARG A 293 -4.47 0.22 19.09
C ARG A 293 -3.23 1.11 18.98
N TYR A 294 -3.35 2.42 18.77
CA TYR A 294 -2.20 3.34 18.86
C TYR A 294 -1.64 3.40 20.28
N VAL A 295 -2.53 3.33 21.28
CA VAL A 295 -2.18 3.36 22.71
C VAL A 295 -2.73 2.14 23.43
N ARG A 296 -2.18 1.86 24.61
CA ARG A 296 -2.69 0.89 25.58
C ARG A 296 -3.01 1.59 26.89
N LEU A 297 -4.06 1.12 27.57
CA LEU A 297 -4.45 1.59 28.88
C LEU A 297 -3.97 0.59 29.94
N THR A 298 -3.11 1.04 30.85
CA THR A 298 -2.58 0.18 31.93
C THR A 298 -2.57 0.96 33.24
N GLY A 299 -3.33 0.49 34.23
CA GLY A 299 -3.38 1.13 35.55
C GLY A 299 -3.81 2.61 35.51
N GLY A 300 -4.74 2.96 34.61
CA GLY A 300 -5.20 4.35 34.41
C GLY A 300 -4.22 5.26 33.66
N ARG A 301 -3.09 4.72 33.18
CA ARG A 301 -2.14 5.44 32.33
C ARG A 301 -2.28 5.01 30.88
N VAL A 302 -2.12 5.98 29.99
CA VAL A 302 -2.02 5.83 28.54
C VAL A 302 -0.55 5.65 28.20
N ALA A 303 -0.20 4.58 27.49
CA ALA A 303 1.14 4.33 26.97
C ALA A 303 1.06 4.03 25.47
N LEU A 304 2.15 4.26 24.73
CA LEU A 304 2.20 3.83 23.34
C LEU A 304 2.06 2.30 23.24
N ASN A 305 1.29 1.86 22.25
CA ASN A 305 1.22 0.46 21.83
C ASN A 305 1.85 0.26 20.45
N TYR A 306 1.87 1.31 19.62
CA TYR A 306 2.48 1.34 18.31
C TYR A 306 3.60 2.38 18.20
N PRO A 307 4.53 2.22 17.23
CA PRO A 307 5.67 3.11 17.07
C PRO A 307 5.25 4.56 16.78
N VAL A 308 5.98 5.49 17.39
CA VAL A 308 5.94 6.91 17.07
C VAL A 308 7.39 7.36 16.90
N PHE A 309 7.76 7.71 15.68
CA PHE A 309 9.09 8.21 15.34
C PHE A 309 9.09 9.72 15.38
N THR A 310 9.95 10.28 16.22
CA THR A 310 10.20 11.72 16.27
C THR A 310 11.15 12.11 15.14
N ALA A 311 11.25 13.41 14.84
CA ALA A 311 12.21 13.90 13.86
C ALA A 311 13.68 13.49 14.16
N GLY A 312 14.01 13.26 15.45
CA GLY A 312 15.33 12.79 15.88
C GLY A 312 15.63 11.32 15.54
N ASP A 313 14.59 10.51 15.32
CA ASP A 313 14.72 9.07 15.07
C ASP A 313 15.13 8.76 13.61
N ARG A 314 15.01 9.74 12.70
CA ARG A 314 15.31 9.55 11.27
C ARG A 314 16.71 8.98 11.02
N GLY A 315 17.72 9.46 11.75
CA GLY A 315 19.09 8.96 11.61
C GLY A 315 19.25 7.48 11.98
N VAL A 316 18.42 7.00 12.91
CA VAL A 316 18.36 5.60 13.33
C VAL A 316 17.68 4.75 12.27
N VAL A 317 16.52 5.18 11.76
CA VAL A 317 15.77 4.51 10.69
C VAL A 317 16.63 4.36 9.42
N GLU A 318 17.28 5.45 9.00
CA GLU A 318 18.24 5.43 7.88
C GLU A 318 19.49 4.58 8.19
N GLY A 319 19.84 4.44 9.47
CA GLY A 319 20.87 3.51 9.93
C GLY A 319 20.53 2.07 9.64
N VAL A 320 19.31 1.66 9.95
CA VAL A 320 18.81 0.31 9.65
C VAL A 320 18.82 0.06 8.15
N TRP A 321 18.38 1.03 7.33
CA TRP A 321 18.47 0.89 5.87
C TRP A 321 19.90 0.69 5.37
N ARG A 322 20.89 1.43 5.92
CA ARG A 322 22.31 1.26 5.53
C ARG A 322 22.86 -0.13 5.83
N VAL A 323 22.41 -0.77 6.90
CA VAL A 323 22.79 -2.15 7.24
C VAL A 323 22.18 -3.14 6.24
N LEU A 324 20.92 -2.90 5.84
CA LEU A 324 20.15 -3.86 5.05
C LEU A 324 20.29 -3.71 3.53
N SER A 325 20.62 -2.51 3.04
CA SER A 325 20.52 -2.18 1.61
C SER A 325 21.33 -3.10 0.71
N GLY A 326 22.53 -3.53 1.13
CA GLY A 326 23.35 -4.47 0.37
C GLY A 326 22.69 -5.84 0.21
N ALA A 327 22.09 -6.37 1.27
CA ALA A 327 21.37 -7.64 1.22
C ALA A 327 20.10 -7.55 0.36
N VAL A 328 19.36 -6.44 0.49
CA VAL A 328 18.17 -6.16 -0.33
C VAL A 328 18.53 -6.06 -1.80
N GLU A 329 19.58 -5.31 -2.13
CA GLU A 329 20.07 -5.14 -3.50
C GLU A 329 20.49 -6.47 -4.11
N GLU A 330 21.29 -7.27 -3.41
CA GLU A 330 21.79 -8.54 -3.96
C GLU A 330 20.64 -9.50 -4.29
N VAL A 331 19.65 -9.63 -3.41
CA VAL A 331 18.47 -10.47 -3.65
C VAL A 331 17.62 -9.89 -4.78
N ALA A 332 17.38 -8.58 -4.77
CA ALA A 332 16.56 -7.91 -5.79
C ALA A 332 17.19 -8.01 -7.19
N CYS A 333 18.49 -7.77 -7.33
CA CYS A 333 19.19 -7.90 -8.60
C CYS A 333 19.24 -9.36 -9.06
N GLY A 334 19.64 -10.28 -8.17
CA GLY A 334 19.75 -11.71 -8.50
C GLY A 334 18.43 -12.32 -8.93
N TYR A 335 17.32 -11.97 -8.27
CA TYR A 335 16.01 -12.47 -8.66
C TYR A 335 15.46 -11.83 -9.94
N PHE A 336 15.77 -10.55 -10.20
CA PHE A 336 15.40 -9.91 -11.47
C PHE A 336 16.07 -10.59 -12.66
N GLU A 337 17.34 -10.97 -12.54
CA GLU A 337 18.06 -11.71 -13.58
C GLU A 337 17.46 -13.10 -13.82
N ALA A 338 17.10 -13.80 -12.74
CA ALA A 338 16.45 -15.10 -12.79
C ALA A 338 14.99 -15.04 -13.28
N LEU A 339 14.34 -13.87 -13.24
CA LEU A 339 12.94 -13.69 -13.59
C LEU A 339 12.62 -14.22 -15.00
N ARG A 340 13.51 -13.98 -15.95
CA ARG A 340 13.31 -14.40 -17.36
C ARG A 340 13.24 -15.91 -17.54
N SER A 341 13.83 -16.69 -16.64
CA SER A 341 13.76 -18.16 -16.67
C SER A 341 12.73 -18.69 -15.66
N GLU A 342 12.67 -18.15 -14.45
CA GLU A 342 11.79 -18.64 -13.39
C GLU A 342 10.33 -18.22 -13.54
N LEU A 343 10.06 -17.08 -14.18
CA LEU A 343 8.72 -16.52 -14.42
C LEU A 343 8.36 -16.47 -15.91
N ALA A 344 9.09 -17.19 -16.77
CA ALA A 344 8.83 -17.28 -18.21
C ALA A 344 7.40 -17.73 -18.54
N GLU A 345 6.78 -18.49 -17.64
CA GLU A 345 5.44 -19.03 -17.77
C GLU A 345 4.34 -18.01 -17.47
N LEU A 346 4.67 -16.91 -16.76
CA LEU A 346 3.68 -15.88 -16.45
C LEU A 346 3.13 -15.28 -17.75
N SER A 347 1.81 -15.15 -17.82
CA SER A 347 1.12 -14.64 -19.00
C SER A 347 1.64 -13.27 -19.46
N PRO A 348 1.95 -12.29 -18.57
CA PRO A 348 2.61 -11.06 -18.99
C PRO A 348 3.97 -11.27 -19.67
N VAL A 349 4.79 -12.18 -19.16
CA VAL A 349 6.12 -12.46 -19.73
C VAL A 349 5.99 -13.14 -21.09
N ARG A 350 5.09 -14.13 -21.22
CA ARG A 350 4.80 -14.81 -22.51
C ARG A 350 4.30 -13.85 -23.59
N LYS A 351 3.62 -12.78 -23.19
CA LYS A 351 3.11 -11.73 -24.10
C LYS A 351 4.15 -10.66 -24.43
N GLY A 352 5.37 -10.78 -23.91
CA GLY A 352 6.47 -9.87 -24.22
C GLY A 352 6.37 -8.51 -23.53
N PHE A 353 5.61 -8.39 -22.43
CA PHE A 353 5.68 -7.17 -21.62
C PHE A 353 7.06 -7.01 -21.00
N ASP A 354 7.49 -5.76 -20.83
CA ASP A 354 8.76 -5.45 -20.20
C ASP A 354 8.76 -5.97 -18.74
N PRO A 355 9.72 -6.82 -18.34
CA PRO A 355 9.82 -7.32 -16.98
C PRO A 355 9.83 -6.23 -15.91
N ARG A 356 10.35 -5.04 -16.23
CA ARG A 356 10.40 -3.90 -15.30
C ARG A 356 9.03 -3.32 -14.98
N GLU A 357 8.01 -3.61 -15.78
CA GLU A 357 6.62 -3.23 -15.46
C GLU A 357 6.05 -4.12 -14.35
N ILE A 358 6.37 -5.41 -14.35
CA ILE A 358 5.81 -6.35 -13.37
C ILE A 358 6.67 -6.52 -12.12
N TYR A 359 7.92 -6.06 -12.14
CA TYR A 359 8.86 -6.40 -11.07
C TYR A 359 8.52 -5.81 -9.71
N THR A 360 7.82 -4.68 -9.65
CA THR A 360 7.32 -4.15 -8.37
C THR A 360 6.34 -5.11 -7.70
N ASP A 361 5.43 -5.74 -8.46
CA ASP A 361 4.53 -6.75 -7.91
C ASP A 361 5.28 -8.02 -7.51
N VAL A 362 6.24 -8.44 -8.34
CA VAL A 362 7.11 -9.57 -7.99
C VAL A 362 7.83 -9.31 -6.67
N TRP A 363 8.38 -8.10 -6.50
CA TRP A 363 9.03 -7.69 -5.26
C TRP A 363 8.07 -7.73 -4.07
N HIS A 364 6.83 -7.23 -4.22
CA HIS A 364 5.81 -7.35 -3.18
C HIS A 364 5.68 -8.81 -2.71
N TRP A 365 5.55 -9.79 -3.62
CA TRP A 365 5.53 -11.20 -3.24
C TRP A 365 6.79 -11.68 -2.53
N VAL A 366 7.98 -11.27 -2.97
CA VAL A 366 9.23 -11.63 -2.32
C VAL A 366 9.28 -11.09 -0.89
N PHE A 367 9.11 -9.79 -0.69
CA PHE A 367 9.27 -9.22 0.65
C PHE A 367 8.06 -9.50 1.56
N GLY A 368 6.85 -9.69 1.01
CA GLY A 368 5.68 -10.11 1.79
C GLY A 368 5.87 -11.50 2.38
N TRP A 369 6.43 -12.45 1.61
CA TRP A 369 6.82 -13.76 2.15
C TRP A 369 7.98 -13.63 3.15
N ALA A 370 8.96 -12.75 2.89
CA ALA A 370 10.07 -12.54 3.82
C ALA A 370 9.58 -11.99 5.17
N ASN A 371 8.68 -11.00 5.14
CA ASN A 371 8.04 -10.44 6.33
C ASN A 371 7.26 -11.51 7.10
N ARG A 372 6.54 -12.38 6.40
CA ARG A 372 5.85 -13.52 7.02
C ARG A 372 6.81 -14.47 7.72
N LEU A 373 7.89 -14.88 7.06
CA LEU A 373 8.90 -15.78 7.63
C LEU A 373 9.56 -15.18 8.87
N MET A 374 9.86 -13.87 8.83
CA MET A 374 10.43 -13.14 9.96
C MET A 374 9.44 -12.94 11.11
N ALA A 375 8.14 -12.81 10.83
CA ALA A 375 7.12 -12.79 11.87
C ALA A 375 6.96 -14.18 12.52
N GLU A 376 6.95 -15.25 11.71
CA GLU A 376 6.87 -16.64 12.18
C GLU A 376 8.10 -17.07 12.99
N SER A 377 9.28 -16.48 12.75
CA SER A 377 10.50 -16.71 13.54
C SER A 377 10.58 -15.87 14.82
N GLY A 378 9.64 -14.93 15.04
CA GLY A 378 9.67 -13.99 16.17
C GLY A 378 10.68 -12.85 16.03
N PHE A 379 11.18 -12.57 14.83
CA PHE A 379 11.94 -11.36 14.55
C PHE A 379 11.02 -10.14 14.42
N PHE A 380 9.86 -10.32 13.76
CA PHE A 380 8.81 -9.31 13.69
C PHE A 380 7.64 -9.63 14.60
N TYR A 381 6.91 -8.57 14.95
CA TYR A 381 5.56 -8.70 15.47
C TYR A 381 4.67 -9.34 14.40
N ASP A 382 3.83 -10.28 14.82
CA ASP A 382 2.83 -10.93 13.97
C ASP A 382 1.43 -10.38 14.32
N PRO A 383 0.87 -9.44 13.55
CA PRO A 383 -0.37 -8.78 13.94
C PRO A 383 -1.56 -9.76 13.97
N PRO A 384 -2.34 -9.76 15.06
CA PRO A 384 -3.57 -10.56 15.15
C PRO A 384 -4.72 -9.90 14.37
N ARG A 385 -5.69 -10.73 13.96
CA ARG A 385 -7.03 -10.26 13.58
C ARG A 385 -7.87 -10.20 14.84
N GLU A 386 -8.25 -8.99 15.25
CA GLU A 386 -9.01 -8.77 16.50
C GLU A 386 -10.51 -8.80 16.26
N ARG A 387 -10.95 -8.37 15.07
CA ARG A 387 -12.36 -8.27 14.70
C ARG A 387 -12.64 -9.05 13.41
N GLU A 388 -13.89 -9.47 13.26
CA GLU A 388 -14.37 -10.07 12.02
C GLU A 388 -14.20 -9.07 10.86
N GLY A 389 -13.61 -9.53 9.75
CA GLY A 389 -13.32 -8.69 8.59
C GLY A 389 -12.13 -7.72 8.74
N GLU A 390 -11.43 -7.72 9.88
CA GLU A 390 -10.21 -6.92 10.08
C GLU A 390 -8.98 -7.61 9.45
N ALA A 391 -8.16 -6.84 8.75
CA ALA A 391 -6.85 -7.27 8.27
C ALA A 391 -5.84 -7.41 9.42
N ARG A 392 -4.71 -8.07 9.14
CA ARG A 392 -3.56 -8.07 10.05
C ARG A 392 -2.69 -6.87 9.73
N TYR A 393 -2.52 -5.95 10.67
CA TYR A 393 -1.70 -4.76 10.46
C TYR A 393 -1.10 -4.18 11.75
N ILE A 394 -0.06 -3.39 11.58
CA ILE A 394 0.41 -2.40 12.55
C ILE A 394 0.10 -1.01 12.04
N ALA A 395 -0.06 -0.06 12.96
CA ALA A 395 0.00 1.36 12.62
C ALA A 395 1.27 1.97 13.21
N TRP A 396 1.69 3.12 12.68
CA TRP A 396 2.74 3.94 13.27
C TRP A 396 2.61 5.39 12.80
N VAL A 397 3.34 6.28 13.46
CA VAL A 397 3.38 7.72 13.14
C VAL A 397 4.81 8.19 13.05
N GLU A 398 5.12 9.06 12.10
CA GLU A 398 6.38 9.78 12.02
C GLU A 398 6.16 11.29 12.01
N GLU A 399 7.01 12.00 12.74
CA GLU A 399 7.11 13.46 12.75
C GLU A 399 8.26 13.91 11.83
N ALA A 400 7.92 14.67 10.79
CA ALA A 400 8.91 15.31 9.93
C ALA A 400 9.69 16.41 10.67
N PRO A 401 10.94 16.71 10.26
CA PRO A 401 11.69 17.86 10.77
C PRO A 401 10.91 19.16 10.57
N GLY A 402 10.89 20.01 11.60
CA GLY A 402 10.20 21.30 11.60
C GLY A 402 10.97 22.43 10.93
#